data_AF-A0A8B6G4F2-F1
#
_entry.id   AF-A0A8B6G4F2-F1
#
_cell.length_a   1.000
_cell.length_b   1.000
_cell.length_c   1.000
_cell.angle_alpha   90.00
_cell.angle_beta   90.00
_cell.angle_gamma   90.00
#
_symmetry.space_group_name_H-M   'P 1'
#
loop_
_entity.id
_entity.type
_entity.pdbx_description
1 polymer ?
#
loop_
_entity_poly.entity_id
_entity_poly.type
_entity_poly.pdbx_seq_one_letter_code
_entity_poly.pdbx_strand_id
1 'polypeptide(L)'
;MERKSIEKKRLAEEEKLRADLKERDEAVKQIINNHNTSLKNTKEEILRAAYTSAIAGLNTTQTYTSSKPHNPDSYDMTPAKSKTYKPSTFETYDISGLKSDDSTDDEDAPKKRIPPWASGPNLKAALINQHYHPPDLESMFDEISPPDLNELFVKKKARFNKRTSSAHWDSPIMRPGSVVLNW
;
A
#
# COMPACT_ATOMS: atom_id res chain seq x y z
N MET A 1 16.63 -15.66 -60.05
CA MET A 1 17.47 -14.86 -59.12
C MET A 1 16.65 -14.16 -58.05
N GLU A 2 15.41 -13.75 -58.32
CA GLU A 2 14.45 -13.11 -57.38
C GLU A 2 14.36 -13.74 -55.97
N ARG A 3 14.17 -15.06 -55.89
CA ARG A 3 13.89 -15.74 -54.60
C ARG A 3 15.05 -15.66 -53.60
N LYS A 4 16.30 -15.69 -54.08
CA LYS A 4 17.48 -15.53 -53.21
C LYS A 4 17.63 -14.10 -52.67
N SER A 5 17.16 -13.10 -53.41
CA SER A 5 17.16 -11.69 -52.99
C SER A 5 16.16 -11.46 -51.85
N ILE A 6 14.96 -12.01 -51.98
CA ILE A 6 13.89 -11.88 -50.98
C ILE A 6 14.26 -12.58 -49.67
N GLU A 7 14.79 -13.80 -49.74
CA GLU A 7 15.22 -14.55 -48.55
C GLU A 7 16.33 -13.82 -47.77
N LYS A 8 17.30 -13.24 -48.49
CA LYS A 8 18.39 -12.46 -47.90
C LYS A 8 17.88 -11.20 -47.20
N LYS A 9 16.83 -10.57 -47.74
CA LYS A 9 16.20 -9.38 -47.16
C LYS A 9 15.45 -9.73 -45.86
N ARG A 10 14.73 -10.86 -45.84
CA ARG A 10 14.04 -11.37 -44.64
C ARG A 10 15.01 -11.69 -43.51
N LEU A 11 16.12 -12.34 -43.83
CA LEU A 11 17.15 -12.70 -42.85
C LEU A 11 17.78 -11.45 -42.21
N ALA A 12 18.04 -10.41 -43.02
CA ALA A 12 18.59 -9.15 -42.53
C ALA A 12 17.61 -8.37 -41.64
N GLU A 13 16.31 -8.41 -41.95
CA GLU A 13 15.26 -7.80 -41.10
C GLU A 13 15.12 -8.52 -39.75
N GLU A 14 15.16 -9.86 -39.76
CA GLU A 14 15.06 -10.66 -38.54
C GLU A 14 16.28 -10.48 -37.63
N GLU A 15 17.47 -10.40 -38.21
CA GLU A 15 18.70 -10.10 -37.46
C GLU A 15 18.67 -8.70 -36.85
N LYS A 16 18.19 -7.70 -37.62
CA LYS A 16 18.02 -6.33 -37.11
C LYS A 16 17.01 -6.26 -35.98
N LEU A 17 15.87 -6.94 -36.10
CA LEU A 17 14.85 -7.01 -35.05
C LEU A 17 15.40 -7.66 -33.78
N ARG A 18 16.19 -8.72 -33.92
CA ARG A 18 16.82 -9.41 -32.80
C ARG A 18 17.88 -8.56 -32.10
N ALA A 19 18.63 -7.74 -32.83
CA ALA A 19 19.56 -6.78 -32.27
C ALA A 19 18.84 -5.68 -31.47
N ASP A 20 17.76 -5.11 -32.04
CA ASP A 20 16.97 -4.03 -31.40
C ASP A 20 16.29 -4.50 -30.10
N LEU A 21 15.81 -5.76 -30.07
CA LEU A 21 15.25 -6.37 -28.87
C LEU A 21 16.31 -6.59 -27.79
N LYS A 22 17.51 -7.06 -28.15
CA LYS A 22 18.62 -7.20 -27.19
C LYS A 22 19.03 -5.86 -26.61
N GLU A 23 19.14 -4.83 -27.44
CA GLU A 23 19.50 -3.49 -27.00
C GLU A 23 18.46 -2.92 -26.02
N ARG A 24 17.16 -3.08 -26.32
CA ARG A 24 16.08 -2.72 -25.39
C ARG A 24 16.17 -3.48 -24.07
N ASP A 25 16.39 -4.79 -24.11
CA ASP A 25 16.50 -5.62 -22.90
C ASP A 25 17.70 -5.22 -22.04
N GLU A 26 18.83 -4.89 -22.66
CA GLU A 26 20.03 -4.41 -21.98
C GLU A 26 19.81 -3.03 -21.36
N ALA A 27 19.14 -2.11 -22.06
CA ALA A 27 18.78 -0.79 -21.54
C ALA A 27 17.87 -0.91 -20.30
N VAL A 28 16.85 -1.77 -20.36
CA VAL A 28 15.94 -2.02 -19.21
C VAL A 28 16.71 -2.60 -18.02
N LYS A 29 17.62 -3.55 -18.24
CA LYS A 29 18.46 -4.11 -17.18
C LYS A 29 19.37 -3.06 -16.53
N GLN A 30 19.95 -2.16 -17.32
CA GLN A 30 20.78 -1.07 -16.78
C GLN A 30 19.96 -0.10 -15.93
N ILE A 31 18.76 0.28 -16.38
CA ILE A 31 17.86 1.15 -15.61
C ILE A 31 17.51 0.52 -14.26
N ILE A 32 17.15 -0.77 -14.24
CA ILE A 32 16.83 -1.51 -13.01
C ILE A 32 18.04 -1.55 -12.07
N ASN A 33 19.24 -1.81 -12.61
CA ASN A 33 20.45 -1.89 -11.79
C ASN A 33 20.82 -0.53 -11.17
N ASN A 34 20.70 0.55 -11.95
CA ASN A 34 20.94 1.91 -11.48
C ASN A 34 19.94 2.31 -10.39
N HIS A 35 18.66 1.99 -10.58
CA HIS A 35 17.62 2.24 -9.58
C HIS A 35 17.87 1.47 -8.28
N ASN A 36 18.19 0.18 -8.37
CA ASN A 36 18.49 -0.64 -7.19
C ASN A 36 19.75 -0.15 -6.45
N THR A 37 20.76 0.34 -7.17
CA THR A 37 21.98 0.90 -6.57
C THR A 37 21.68 2.22 -5.85
N SER A 38 20.87 3.10 -6.45
CA SER A 38 20.45 4.36 -5.83
C SER A 38 19.67 4.13 -4.53
N LEU A 39 18.75 3.15 -4.51
CA LEU A 39 17.99 2.78 -3.32
C LEU A 39 18.87 2.24 -2.17
N LYS A 40 19.93 1.49 -2.49
CA LYS A 40 20.87 1.01 -1.47
C LYS A 40 21.64 2.18 -0.83
N ASN A 41 22.12 3.12 -1.65
CA ASN A 41 22.87 4.27 -1.17
C ASN A 41 22.00 5.21 -0.31
N THR A 42 20.76 5.49 -0.72
CA THR A 42 19.82 6.30 0.08
C THR A 42 19.49 5.63 1.41
N LYS A 43 19.29 4.31 1.43
CA LYS A 43 19.04 3.58 2.67
C LYS A 43 20.22 3.64 3.63
N GLU A 44 21.46 3.53 3.13
CA GLU A 44 22.66 3.70 3.96
C GLU A 44 22.82 5.11 4.50
N GLU A 45 22.46 6.13 3.71
CA GLU A 45 22.55 7.54 4.11
C GLU A 45 21.52 7.88 5.21
N ILE A 46 20.29 7.39 5.08
CA ILE A 46 19.24 7.53 6.11
C ILE A 46 19.66 6.82 7.41
N LEU A 47 20.25 5.62 7.32
CA LEU A 47 20.75 4.89 8.49
C LEU A 47 21.89 5.64 9.20
N ARG A 48 22.82 6.25 8.44
CA ARG A 48 23.90 7.06 9.00
C ARG A 48 23.38 8.33 9.67
N ALA A 49 22.42 9.03 9.05
CA ALA A 49 21.80 10.22 9.62
C ALA A 49 21.03 9.92 10.92
N ALA A 50 20.31 8.79 10.96
CA ALA A 50 19.65 8.32 12.17
C ALA A 50 20.66 8.02 13.28
N TYR A 51 21.76 7.34 12.96
CA TYR A 51 22.81 7.01 13.94
C TYR A 51 23.51 8.26 14.50
N THR A 52 23.85 9.25 13.65
CA THR A 52 24.45 10.52 14.12
C THR A 52 23.49 11.33 14.97
N SER A 53 22.18 11.32 14.67
CA SER A 53 21.16 11.98 15.51
C SER A 53 21.01 11.33 16.89
N ALA A 54 21.17 10.01 16.99
CA ALA A 54 21.08 9.27 18.25
C ALA A 54 22.27 9.53 19.19
N ILE A 55 23.48 9.75 18.66
CA ILE A 55 24.67 10.05 19.48
C ILE A 55 24.63 11.47 20.06
N ALA A 56 24.01 12.43 19.38
CA ALA A 56 23.92 13.82 19.86
C ALA A 56 22.93 14.01 21.04
N GLY A 57 22.05 13.04 21.32
CA GLY A 57 20.97 13.16 22.30
C GLY A 57 21.17 12.47 23.65
N LEU A 58 22.31 11.79 23.89
CA LEU A 58 22.48 10.92 25.06
C LEU A 58 23.34 11.56 26.18
N ASN A 59 22.83 12.60 26.83
CA ASN A 59 23.40 13.13 28.08
C ASN A 59 22.29 13.57 29.05
N THR A 60 21.65 12.63 29.73
CA THR A 60 20.96 12.90 31.00
C THR A 60 20.83 11.61 31.79
N THR A 61 21.68 11.47 32.80
CA THR A 61 21.56 10.46 33.84
C THR A 61 20.65 11.03 34.92
N GLN A 62 19.40 10.58 35.00
CA GLN A 62 18.53 10.88 36.14
C GLN A 62 18.69 9.79 37.19
N THR A 63 19.29 10.14 38.32
CA THR A 63 19.24 9.32 39.53
C THR A 63 17.86 9.50 40.17
N TYR A 64 17.05 8.43 40.17
CA TYR A 64 15.77 8.38 40.88
C TYR A 64 16.02 8.29 42.38
N THR A 65 15.79 9.39 43.12
CA THR A 65 15.63 9.34 44.56
C THR A 65 14.15 9.20 44.89
N SER A 66 13.79 8.04 45.43
CA SER A 66 12.42 7.66 45.83
C SER A 66 11.97 8.43 47.07
N SER A 67 11.56 9.69 46.92
CA SER A 67 10.75 10.39 47.92
C SER A 67 10.08 11.63 47.34
N LYS A 68 8.87 11.46 46.80
CA LYS A 68 7.95 12.60 46.59
C LYS A 68 6.56 12.30 47.15
N PRO A 69 5.91 13.29 47.78
CA PRO A 69 4.61 13.14 48.41
C PRO A 69 3.51 12.97 47.37
N HIS A 70 2.52 12.14 47.69
CA HIS A 70 1.38 11.81 46.85
C HIS A 70 0.57 13.07 46.53
N ASN A 71 0.66 13.54 45.28
CA ASN A 71 -0.23 14.57 44.74
C ASN A 71 -1.54 13.89 44.28
N PRO A 72 -2.70 14.20 44.87
CA PRO A 72 -3.99 13.59 44.50
C PRO A 72 -4.46 13.95 43.08
N ASP A 73 -3.85 14.96 42.44
CA ASP A 73 -4.13 15.33 41.03
C ASP A 73 -3.22 14.63 40.01
N SER A 74 -2.28 13.79 40.47
CA SER A 74 -1.41 13.01 39.58
C SER A 74 -1.93 11.58 39.49
N TYR A 75 -2.79 11.30 38.51
CA TYR A 75 -3.10 9.92 38.16
C TYR A 75 -1.86 9.22 37.61
N ASP A 76 -1.49 8.08 38.19
CA ASP A 76 -0.57 7.15 37.54
C ASP A 76 -1.18 6.74 36.20
N MET A 77 -0.54 7.13 35.11
CA MET A 77 -0.92 6.65 33.78
C MET A 77 -0.87 5.12 33.81
N THR A 78 -2.00 4.48 33.56
CA THR A 78 -2.02 3.02 33.41
C THR A 78 -1.08 2.68 32.27
N PRO A 79 0.01 1.92 32.50
CA PRO A 79 0.95 1.61 31.44
C PRO A 79 0.20 0.92 30.31
N ALA A 80 0.33 1.46 29.10
CA ALA A 80 -0.31 0.91 27.92
C ALA A 80 0.13 -0.56 27.78
N LYS A 81 -0.81 -1.49 27.92
CA LYS A 81 -0.53 -2.92 27.74
C LYS A 81 0.02 -3.11 26.33
N SER A 82 1.17 -3.77 26.19
CA SER A 82 1.69 -4.11 24.86
C SER A 82 0.67 -5.00 24.16
N LYS A 83 0.05 -4.47 23.09
CA LYS A 83 -0.90 -5.24 22.30
C LYS A 83 -0.11 -6.30 21.54
N THR A 84 -0.38 -7.56 21.80
CA THR A 84 0.13 -8.67 20.98
C THR A 84 -0.74 -8.78 19.73
N TYR A 85 -0.21 -8.41 18.57
CA TYR A 85 -0.90 -8.60 17.30
C TYR A 85 -0.73 -10.04 16.84
N LYS A 86 -1.81 -10.65 16.36
CA LYS A 86 -1.73 -11.93 15.66
C LYS A 86 -0.91 -11.76 14.38
N PRO A 87 -0.02 -12.71 14.06
CA PRO A 87 0.78 -12.64 12.84
C PRO A 87 -0.14 -12.70 11.60
N SER A 88 0.25 -11.98 10.56
CA SER A 88 -0.38 -12.14 9.24
C SER A 88 -0.10 -13.55 8.70
N THR A 89 -1.08 -14.12 8.02
CA THR A 89 -0.94 -15.37 7.28
C THR A 89 -0.74 -15.09 5.80
N PHE A 90 -0.52 -16.13 5.00
CA PHE A 90 -0.49 -15.97 3.54
C PHE A 90 -1.82 -15.41 3.02
N GLU A 91 -2.95 -15.87 3.54
CA GLU A 91 -4.27 -15.52 3.02
C GLU A 91 -4.88 -14.27 3.66
N THR A 92 -4.47 -13.92 4.88
CA THR A 92 -5.23 -12.96 5.70
C THR A 92 -4.32 -12.10 6.58
N TYR A 93 -4.55 -10.79 6.54
CA TYR A 93 -3.90 -9.78 7.39
C TYR A 93 -4.57 -9.62 8.78
N ASP A 94 -5.64 -10.38 9.02
CA ASP A 94 -6.40 -10.53 10.27
C ASP A 94 -6.78 -9.20 10.94
N ILE A 95 -7.80 -8.52 10.44
CA ILE A 95 -8.26 -7.25 11.01
C ILE A 95 -9.17 -7.42 12.25
N SER A 96 -9.44 -8.66 12.70
CA SER A 96 -10.42 -8.92 13.76
C SER A 96 -10.02 -8.32 15.12
N GLY A 97 -8.73 -8.06 15.31
CA GLY A 97 -8.20 -7.45 16.53
C GLY A 97 -8.29 -5.92 16.57
N LEU A 98 -8.69 -5.28 15.46
CA LEU A 98 -8.80 -3.82 15.39
C LEU A 98 -10.05 -3.34 16.12
N LYS A 99 -9.89 -2.28 16.91
CA LYS A 99 -10.99 -1.60 17.60
C LYS A 99 -11.19 -0.22 16.98
N SER A 100 -12.40 0.34 17.09
CA SER A 100 -12.71 1.67 16.55
C SER A 100 -11.89 2.80 17.18
N ASP A 101 -11.35 2.56 18.39
CA ASP A 101 -10.51 3.49 19.14
C ASP A 101 -9.01 3.20 18.95
N ASP A 102 -8.63 2.27 18.07
CA ASP A 102 -7.22 2.07 17.73
C ASP A 102 -6.75 3.19 16.80
N SER A 103 -5.55 3.72 17.06
CA SER A 103 -4.93 4.63 16.11
C SER A 103 -4.66 3.88 14.81
N THR A 104 -4.75 4.60 13.69
CA THR A 104 -4.29 4.10 12.39
C THR A 104 -2.87 3.55 12.53
N ASP A 105 -2.60 2.46 11.81
CA ASP A 105 -1.25 1.89 11.77
C ASP A 105 -0.28 2.92 11.17
N ASP A 106 0.97 2.87 11.57
CA ASP A 106 2.00 3.72 10.97
C ASP A 106 2.39 3.10 9.62
N GLU A 107 2.21 3.85 8.54
CA GLU A 107 2.48 3.38 7.17
C GLU A 107 3.97 3.05 6.96
N ASP A 108 4.87 3.76 7.66
CA ASP A 108 6.32 3.53 7.59
C ASP A 108 6.77 2.43 8.57
N ALA A 109 5.93 2.09 9.56
CA ALA A 109 6.22 1.09 10.59
C ALA A 109 4.99 0.19 10.88
N PRO A 110 4.58 -0.66 9.91
CA PRO A 110 3.39 -1.47 10.05
C PRO A 110 3.48 -2.40 11.26
N LYS A 111 2.43 -2.38 12.10
CA LYS A 111 2.30 -3.19 13.32
C LYS A 111 2.42 -4.70 13.04
N LYS A 112 2.11 -5.14 11.82
CA LYS A 112 2.22 -6.55 11.39
C LYS A 112 3.09 -6.71 10.16
N ARG A 113 3.70 -7.89 10.03
CA ARG A 113 4.47 -8.26 8.84
C ARG A 113 3.58 -8.19 7.59
N ILE A 114 4.08 -7.59 6.52
CA ILE A 114 3.39 -7.50 5.24
C ILE A 114 3.25 -8.92 4.66
N PRO A 115 2.05 -9.36 4.25
CA PRO A 115 1.84 -10.69 3.70
C PRO A 115 2.47 -10.79 2.31
N PRO A 116 2.86 -12.00 1.85
CA PRO A 116 3.59 -12.15 0.59
C PRO A 116 2.85 -11.64 -0.65
N TRP A 117 1.52 -11.73 -0.71
CA TRP A 117 0.74 -11.21 -1.85
C TRP A 117 0.75 -9.69 -1.93
N ALA A 118 0.91 -8.99 -0.80
CA ALA A 118 0.99 -7.54 -0.72
C ALA A 118 2.43 -7.03 -0.90
N SER A 119 3.39 -7.91 -1.21
CA SER A 119 4.81 -7.58 -1.28
C SER A 119 5.35 -7.62 -2.72
N GLY A 120 6.04 -6.53 -3.09
CA GLY A 120 6.84 -6.34 -4.31
C GLY A 120 6.50 -7.23 -5.51
N PRO A 121 7.26 -8.32 -5.78
CA PRO A 121 7.09 -9.12 -6.99
C PRO A 121 5.71 -9.77 -7.14
N ASN A 122 5.16 -10.30 -6.05
CA ASN A 122 3.86 -10.98 -6.09
C ASN A 122 2.73 -10.00 -6.34
N LEU A 123 2.76 -8.85 -5.65
CA LEU A 123 1.80 -7.77 -5.87
C LEU A 123 1.84 -7.28 -7.31
N LYS A 124 3.05 -7.06 -7.86
CA LYS A 124 3.21 -6.62 -9.25
C LYS A 124 2.63 -7.63 -10.24
N ALA A 125 2.91 -8.92 -10.06
CA ALA A 125 2.37 -9.97 -10.91
C ALA A 125 0.83 -10.02 -10.84
N ALA A 126 0.26 -9.92 -9.63
CA ALA A 126 -1.18 -9.91 -9.42
C ALA A 126 -1.86 -8.70 -10.08
N LEU A 127 -1.28 -7.51 -9.95
CA LEU A 127 -1.80 -6.28 -10.57
C LEU A 127 -1.77 -6.33 -12.10
N ILE A 128 -0.67 -6.83 -12.69
CA ILE A 128 -0.57 -7.06 -14.14
C ILE A 128 -1.69 -8.02 -14.58
N ASN A 129 -1.86 -9.13 -13.86
CA ASN A 129 -2.89 -10.10 -14.19
C ASN A 129 -4.30 -9.51 -14.10
N GLN A 130 -4.62 -8.77 -13.03
CA GLN A 130 -5.91 -8.12 -12.86
C GLN A 130 -6.20 -7.07 -13.94
N HIS A 131 -5.17 -6.36 -14.42
CA HIS A 131 -5.32 -5.36 -15.46
C HIS A 131 -5.62 -5.96 -16.83
N TYR A 132 -4.90 -7.02 -17.22
CA TYR A 132 -5.08 -7.65 -18.53
C TYR A 132 -6.19 -8.71 -18.56
N HIS A 133 -6.57 -9.23 -17.40
CA HIS A 133 -7.68 -10.17 -17.23
C HIS A 133 -8.65 -9.64 -16.16
N PRO A 134 -9.37 -8.53 -16.44
CA PRO A 134 -10.31 -7.97 -15.48
C PRO A 134 -11.43 -8.99 -15.22
N PRO A 135 -11.70 -9.32 -13.96
CA PRO A 135 -12.81 -10.19 -13.63
C PRO A 135 -14.15 -9.47 -13.84
N ASP A 136 -15.23 -10.25 -13.95
CA ASP A 136 -16.58 -9.70 -14.04
C ASP A 136 -17.01 -9.09 -12.70
N LEU A 137 -16.87 -7.77 -12.59
CA LEU A 137 -17.19 -7.03 -11.37
C LEU A 137 -18.68 -7.01 -11.05
N GLU A 138 -19.57 -7.14 -12.05
CA GLU A 138 -21.01 -7.18 -11.84
C GLU A 138 -21.48 -8.51 -11.23
N SER A 139 -20.77 -9.60 -11.54
CA SER A 139 -21.00 -10.92 -10.94
C SER A 139 -20.32 -11.06 -9.57
N MET A 140 -19.16 -10.42 -9.39
CA MET A 140 -18.42 -10.50 -8.14
C MET A 140 -18.98 -9.61 -7.02
N PHE A 141 -19.51 -8.43 -7.37
CA PHE A 141 -19.99 -7.45 -6.42
C PHE A 141 -21.45 -7.08 -6.71
N ASP A 142 -22.28 -7.23 -5.69
CA ASP A 142 -23.68 -6.82 -5.75
C ASP A 142 -23.85 -5.30 -5.89
N GLU A 143 -25.08 -4.87 -6.15
CA GLU A 143 -25.46 -3.47 -6.16
C GLU A 143 -25.12 -2.77 -4.83
N ILE A 144 -24.43 -1.62 -4.93
CA ILE A 144 -24.00 -0.86 -3.76
C ILE A 144 -25.22 -0.17 -3.14
N SER A 145 -25.77 -0.79 -2.09
CA SER A 145 -26.83 -0.18 -1.29
C SER A 145 -26.31 1.02 -0.49
N PRO A 146 -27.08 2.11 -0.37
CA PRO A 146 -26.77 3.20 0.54
C PRO A 146 -26.64 2.70 1.99
N PRO A 147 -25.59 3.11 2.74
CA PRO A 147 -25.44 2.70 4.12
C PRO A 147 -26.43 3.42 5.05
N ASP A 148 -27.13 2.69 5.90
CA ASP A 148 -27.90 3.30 7.00
C ASP A 148 -26.99 3.56 8.20
N LEU A 149 -26.71 4.83 8.45
CA LEU A 149 -25.90 5.26 9.58
C LEU A 149 -26.56 4.97 10.94
N ASN A 150 -27.89 4.80 11.00
CA ASN A 150 -28.59 4.43 12.22
C ASN A 150 -28.39 2.96 12.61
N GLU A 151 -28.10 2.10 11.63
CA GLU A 151 -27.75 0.69 11.84
C GLU A 151 -26.25 0.51 12.13
N LEU A 152 -25.40 1.27 11.41
CA LEU A 152 -23.94 1.19 11.57
C LEU A 152 -23.45 1.70 12.92
N PHE A 153 -24.11 2.74 13.47
CA PHE A 153 -23.67 3.38 14.70
C PHE A 153 -24.65 3.19 15.85
N VAL A 154 -24.13 2.69 16.98
CA VAL A 154 -24.90 2.54 18.23
C VAL A 154 -25.48 3.89 18.69
N LYS A 155 -24.71 4.97 18.58
CA LYS A 155 -25.14 6.33 18.95
C LYS A 155 -25.81 7.00 17.75
N LYS A 156 -27.14 7.07 17.78
CA LYS A 156 -27.94 7.78 16.78
C LYS A 156 -27.71 9.29 16.88
N LYS A 157 -27.47 9.94 15.74
CA LYS A 157 -27.28 11.40 15.66
C LYS A 157 -28.23 11.99 14.63
N ALA A 158 -28.84 13.14 14.94
CA ALA A 158 -29.75 13.82 14.02
C ALA A 158 -29.12 14.11 12.63
N ARG A 159 -27.79 14.34 12.60
CA ARG A 159 -27.04 14.56 11.36
C ARG A 159 -27.04 13.38 10.39
N PHE A 160 -27.36 12.17 10.83
CA PHE A 160 -27.43 11.00 9.95
C PHE A 160 -28.54 11.13 8.91
N ASN A 161 -29.64 11.77 9.28
CA ASN A 161 -30.81 11.97 8.41
C ASN A 161 -30.87 13.37 7.79
N LYS A 162 -30.03 14.31 8.25
CA LYS A 162 -29.95 15.66 7.68
C LYS A 162 -28.98 15.65 6.49
N ARG A 163 -29.52 15.96 5.31
CA ARG A 163 -28.77 16.02 4.05
C ARG A 163 -28.76 17.44 3.49
N THR A 164 -27.69 17.80 2.80
CA THR A 164 -27.53 19.06 2.04
C THR A 164 -27.30 18.73 0.57
N SER A 165 -26.93 19.69 -0.29
CA SER A 165 -26.76 19.45 -1.73
C SER A 165 -25.80 18.31 -2.10
N SER A 166 -24.84 17.94 -1.23
CA SER A 166 -23.96 16.76 -1.43
C SER A 166 -24.70 15.44 -1.52
N ALA A 167 -25.97 15.43 -1.15
CA ALA A 167 -26.84 14.28 -1.18
C ALA A 167 -27.48 13.99 -2.54
N HIS A 168 -27.53 15.02 -3.38
CA HIS A 168 -28.22 15.02 -4.65
C HIS A 168 -27.19 14.79 -5.74
N TRP A 169 -27.34 13.68 -6.47
CA TRP A 169 -26.49 13.33 -7.60
C TRP A 169 -27.41 13.25 -8.82
N ASP A 170 -27.19 14.14 -9.79
CA ASP A 170 -27.97 14.17 -11.04
C ASP A 170 -27.54 13.06 -12.01
N SER A 171 -26.35 12.49 -11.80
CA SER A 171 -25.84 11.35 -12.56
C SER A 171 -26.32 10.02 -11.96
N PRO A 172 -26.58 9.00 -12.79
CA PRO A 172 -26.95 7.67 -12.30
C PRO A 172 -25.80 7.02 -11.52
N ILE A 173 -26.14 6.27 -10.48
CA ILE A 173 -25.18 5.42 -9.77
C ILE A 173 -24.81 4.27 -10.69
N MET A 174 -23.52 4.15 -10.97
CA MET A 174 -22.97 3.15 -11.87
C MET A 174 -22.71 1.84 -11.12
N ARG A 175 -22.93 0.70 -11.80
CA ARG A 175 -22.56 -0.61 -11.25
C ARG A 175 -21.03 -0.76 -11.22
N PRO A 176 -20.47 -1.51 -10.26
CA PRO A 176 -19.05 -1.82 -10.26
C PRO A 176 -18.62 -2.42 -11.61
N GLY A 177 -17.67 -1.77 -12.30
CA GLY A 177 -17.16 -2.25 -13.58
C GLY A 177 -17.92 -1.79 -14.84
N SER A 178 -18.98 -0.99 -14.71
CA SER A 178 -19.66 -0.46 -15.89
C SER A 178 -18.77 0.58 -16.61
N VAL A 179 -18.36 0.27 -17.83
CA VAL A 179 -17.55 1.17 -18.67
C VAL A 179 -18.50 2.01 -19.53
N VAL A 180 -18.58 3.32 -19.30
CA VAL A 180 -19.20 4.24 -20.25
C VAL A 180 -18.14 4.57 -21.30
N LEU A 181 -18.15 3.83 -22.42
CA LEU A 181 -17.37 4.21 -23.59
C LEU A 181 -18.08 5.38 -24.28
N ASN A 182 -17.87 6.59 -23.76
CA ASN A 182 -18.21 7.82 -24.48
C ASN A 182 -16.95 8.29 -25.21
N TRP A 183 -16.89 8.02 -26.52
CA TRP A 183 -16.00 8.71 -27.46
C TRP A 183 -16.70 9.94 -28.02
#